data_AF-A0A9W4EA46-F1
#
_entry.id   AF-A0A9W4EA46-F1
#
_cell.length_a   1.000
_cell.length_b   1.000
_cell.length_c   1.000
_cell.angle_alpha   90.00
_cell.angle_beta   90.00
_cell.angle_gamma   90.00
#
_symmetry.space_group_name_H-M   'P 1'
#
loop_
_entity.id
_entity.type
_entity.pdbx_description
1 polymer ?
#
loop_
_entity_poly.entity_id
_entity_poly.type
_entity_poly.pdbx_seq_one_letter_code
_entity_poly.pdbx_strand_id
1 'polypeptide(L)'
;MEENVLRHQLGDAGVMAGQLGLLLSVMDLPAVSLGVVPFAAARTTWPIETSTVFDDERVHCEPLSVSMKITTPDEVAQYVRAFAAFHQQAVYGAEARALIVRAIDALR
;
A
#
# COMPACT_ATOMS: atom_id res chain seq x y z
N MET A 1 1.12 1.93 -0.46
CA MET A 1 0.06 1.40 -1.37
C MET A 1 -0.13 2.34 -2.55
N GLU A 2 -0.81 1.90 -3.59
CA GLU A 2 -1.13 2.72 -4.77
C GLU A 2 -2.45 3.48 -4.58
N GLU A 3 -2.54 4.74 -5.06
CA GLU A 3 -3.79 5.53 -4.97
C GLU A 3 -4.96 4.83 -5.69
N ASN A 4 -4.69 4.05 -6.74
CA ASN A 4 -5.73 3.31 -7.47
C ASN A 4 -6.52 2.37 -6.56
N VAL A 5 -5.88 1.74 -5.56
CA VAL A 5 -6.52 0.81 -4.62
C VAL A 5 -7.63 1.49 -3.84
N LEU A 6 -7.48 2.78 -3.51
CA LEU A 6 -8.49 3.56 -2.79
C LEU A 6 -9.82 3.69 -3.55
N ARG A 7 -9.81 3.44 -4.87
CA ARG A 7 -10.99 3.58 -5.74
C ARG A 7 -11.55 2.24 -6.24
N HIS A 8 -10.93 1.11 -5.91
CA HIS A 8 -11.49 -0.20 -6.25
C HIS A 8 -12.61 -0.55 -5.26
N GLN A 9 -13.86 -0.43 -5.70
CA GLN A 9 -15.02 -0.67 -4.84
C GLN A 9 -15.32 -2.16 -4.72
N LEU A 10 -15.11 -2.71 -3.53
CA LEU A 10 -15.48 -4.08 -3.15
C LEU A 10 -16.53 -4.03 -2.04
N GLY A 11 -17.79 -3.82 -2.45
CA GLY A 11 -18.92 -3.59 -1.56
C GLY A 11 -19.70 -2.35 -1.96
N ASP A 12 -20.67 -1.96 -1.14
CA ASP A 12 -21.40 -0.71 -1.31
C ASP A 12 -20.60 0.51 -0.79
N ALA A 13 -21.13 1.71 -1.02
CA ALA A 13 -20.52 2.96 -0.59
C ALA A 13 -20.29 3.02 0.94
N GLY A 14 -21.19 2.45 1.74
CA GLY A 14 -21.05 2.43 3.20
C GLY A 14 -19.90 1.53 3.65
N VAL A 15 -19.76 0.35 3.04
CA VAL A 15 -18.63 -0.56 3.27
C VAL A 15 -17.32 0.10 2.89
N MET A 16 -17.25 0.71 1.70
CA MET A 16 -16.04 1.38 1.23
C MET A 16 -15.66 2.58 2.12
N ALA A 17 -16.63 3.39 2.54
CA ALA A 17 -16.39 4.50 3.45
C ALA A 17 -15.85 4.00 4.81
N GLY A 18 -16.38 2.90 5.33
CA GLY A 18 -15.88 2.26 6.55
C GLY A 18 -14.44 1.75 6.41
N GLN A 19 -14.12 1.08 5.30
CA GLN A 19 -12.76 0.57 5.02
C GLN A 19 -11.73 1.71 4.91
N LEU A 20 -12.06 2.76 4.15
CA LEU A 20 -11.19 3.94 4.01
C LEU A 20 -11.10 4.74 5.31
N GLY A 21 -12.19 4.80 6.09
CA GLY A 21 -12.19 5.38 7.44
C GLY A 21 -11.27 4.63 8.40
N LEU A 22 -11.19 3.30 8.30
CA LEU A 22 -10.22 2.52 9.08
C LEU A 22 -8.78 2.89 8.72
N LEU A 23 -8.47 3.11 7.43
CA LEU A 23 -7.14 3.57 7.01
C LEU A 23 -6.78 4.91 7.69
N LEU A 24 -7.73 5.84 7.76
CA LEU A 24 -7.54 7.13 8.44
C LEU A 24 -7.28 6.96 9.94
N SER A 25 -7.99 6.04 10.60
CA SER A 25 -7.82 5.77 12.02
C SER A 25 -6.47 5.12 12.34
N VAL A 26 -6.00 4.17 11.52
CA VAL A 26 -4.72 3.49 11.77
C VAL A 26 -3.51 4.38 11.50
N MET A 27 -3.65 5.44 10.70
CA MET A 27 -2.60 6.45 10.48
C MET A 27 -2.20 7.19 11.76
N ASP A 28 -3.05 7.19 12.80
CA ASP A 28 -2.76 7.84 14.08
C ASP A 28 -2.01 6.91 15.06
N LEU A 29 -1.78 5.64 14.68
CA LEU A 29 -1.03 4.69 15.51
C LEU A 29 0.50 4.94 15.39
N PRO A 30 1.24 5.02 16.50
CA PRO A 30 2.68 5.34 16.48
C PRO A 30 3.54 4.27 15.79
N ALA A 31 3.04 3.03 15.70
CA ALA A 31 3.72 1.92 15.04
C ALA A 31 3.35 1.78 13.54
N VAL A 32 2.57 2.72 12.98
CA VAL A 32 2.09 2.65 11.59
C VAL A 32 2.61 3.83 10.79
N SER A 33 3.17 3.53 9.62
CA SER A 33 3.41 4.51 8.56
C SER A 33 2.64 4.10 7.33
N LEU A 34 1.68 4.93 6.92
CA LEU A 34 0.85 4.70 5.73
C LEU A 34 1.29 5.63 4.60
N GLY A 35 1.97 5.07 3.61
CA GLY A 35 2.33 5.76 2.37
C GLY A 35 1.37 5.44 1.23
N VAL A 36 0.99 6.46 0.46
CA VAL A 36 0.19 6.32 -0.77
C VAL A 36 1.00 6.84 -1.95
N VAL A 37 1.16 6.06 -3.01
CA VAL A 37 1.79 6.48 -4.26
C VAL A 37 0.70 7.15 -5.13
N PRO A 38 0.79 8.48 -5.38
CA PRO A 38 -0.24 9.20 -6.15
C PRO A 38 -0.32 8.76 -7.61
N PHE A 39 -1.48 8.93 -8.26
CA PHE A 39 -1.63 8.67 -9.70
C PHE A 39 -0.64 9.47 -10.57
N ALA A 40 -0.34 10.69 -10.14
CA ALA A 40 0.53 11.60 -10.88
C ALA A 40 2.03 11.34 -10.62
N ALA A 41 2.38 10.40 -9.75
CA ALA A 41 3.78 10.09 -9.48
C ALA A 41 4.46 9.51 -10.73
N ALA A 42 5.61 10.08 -11.09
CA ALA A 42 6.45 9.51 -12.13
C ALA A 42 6.99 8.16 -11.68
N ARG A 43 6.70 7.11 -12.44
CA ARG A 43 7.12 5.74 -12.11
C ARG A 43 8.60 5.56 -12.37
N THR A 44 9.32 5.09 -11.35
CA THR A 44 10.70 4.60 -11.47
C THR A 44 10.81 3.08 -11.30
N THR A 45 9.69 2.41 -11.00
CA THR A 45 9.59 0.97 -10.77
C THR A 45 8.28 0.41 -11.33
N TRP A 46 8.33 -0.84 -11.79
CA TRP A 46 7.15 -1.59 -12.23
C TRP A 46 6.26 -1.94 -11.03
N PRO A 47 4.92 -2.02 -11.19
CA PRO A 47 4.06 -2.61 -10.18
C PRO A 47 4.47 -4.06 -9.92
N ILE A 48 4.51 -4.44 -8.65
CA ILE A 48 4.75 -5.82 -8.21
C ILE A 48 3.52 -6.34 -7.47
N GLU A 49 3.44 -7.65 -7.31
CA GLU A 49 2.43 -8.31 -6.49
C GLU A 49 2.43 -7.81 -5.04
N THR A 50 1.30 -7.97 -4.36
CA THR A 50 1.22 -7.66 -2.92
C THR A 50 2.18 -8.56 -2.15
N SER A 51 3.08 -7.92 -1.40
CA SER A 51 4.07 -8.59 -0.57
C SER A 51 4.15 -7.94 0.80
N THR A 52 4.44 -8.74 1.82
CA THR A 52 4.76 -8.29 3.17
C THR A 52 6.20 -8.68 3.50
N VAL A 53 7.03 -7.68 3.77
CA VAL A 53 8.41 -7.88 4.21
C VAL A 53 8.43 -7.86 5.74
N PHE A 54 9.09 -8.87 6.33
CA PHE A 54 9.36 -8.97 7.75
C PHE A 54 10.86 -8.78 7.94
N ASP A 55 11.22 -7.65 8.53
CA ASP A 55 12.60 -7.21 8.73
C ASP A 55 13.38 -7.22 7.41
N ASP A 56 14.61 -7.72 7.40
CA ASP A 56 15.43 -7.95 6.21
C ASP A 56 15.68 -9.46 5.97
N GLU A 57 14.83 -10.32 6.54
CA GLU A 57 15.04 -11.76 6.58
C GLU A 57 13.98 -12.58 5.83
N ARG A 58 12.76 -12.06 5.69
CA ARG A 58 11.63 -12.85 5.15
C ARG A 58 10.63 -12.00 4.40
N VAL A 59 10.16 -12.53 3.27
CA VAL A 59 9.07 -11.94 2.49
C VAL A 59 7.96 -12.96 2.31
N HIS A 60 6.73 -12.53 2.48
CA HIS A 60 5.53 -13.27 2.10
C HIS A 60 4.91 -12.61 0.87
N CYS A 61 4.71 -13.37 -0.20
CA CYS A 61 4.02 -12.93 -1.40
C CYS A 61 2.87 -13.87 -1.68
N GLU A 62 1.70 -13.33 -2.03
CA GLU A 62 0.52 -14.13 -2.34
C GLU A 62 -0.03 -13.81 -3.75
N PRO A 63 0.61 -14.32 -4.81
CA PRO A 63 -0.02 -14.39 -6.12
C PRO A 63 -1.32 -15.21 -6.08
N LEU A 64 -2.14 -15.06 -7.12
CA LEU A 64 -3.50 -15.62 -7.19
C LEU A 64 -3.62 -17.10 -6.80
N SER A 65 -2.65 -17.94 -7.16
CA SER A 65 -2.74 -19.40 -6.99
C SER A 65 -1.75 -19.98 -5.98
N VAL A 66 -0.89 -19.17 -5.37
CA VAL A 66 0.21 -19.66 -4.52
C VAL A 66 0.52 -18.66 -3.41
N SER A 67 0.85 -19.18 -2.23
CA SER A 67 1.47 -18.39 -1.17
C SER A 67 2.95 -18.77 -1.12
N MET A 68 3.82 -17.76 -1.24
CA MET A 68 5.26 -17.93 -1.29
C MET A 68 5.89 -17.33 -0.04
N LYS A 69 6.70 -18.15 0.64
CA LYS A 69 7.58 -17.70 1.72
C LYS A 69 9.01 -17.66 1.18
N ILE A 70 9.56 -16.45 1.05
CA ILE A 70 10.90 -16.21 0.52
C ILE A 70 11.82 -15.87 1.69
N THR A 71 12.93 -16.61 1.82
CA THR A 71 13.96 -16.40 2.86
C THR A 71 15.38 -16.41 2.31
N THR A 72 15.55 -16.54 0.99
CA THR A 72 16.87 -16.43 0.35
C THR A 72 17.36 -14.98 0.46
N PRO A 73 18.53 -14.69 1.06
CA PRO A 73 18.95 -13.31 1.34
C PRO A 73 18.95 -12.38 0.12
N ASP A 74 19.44 -12.85 -1.03
CA ASP A 74 19.48 -12.06 -2.25
C ASP A 74 18.08 -11.76 -2.83
N GLU A 75 17.13 -12.67 -2.65
CA GLU A 75 15.74 -12.48 -3.07
C GLU A 75 15.03 -11.52 -2.11
N VAL A 76 15.21 -11.69 -0.79
CA VAL A 76 14.68 -10.75 0.21
C VAL A 76 15.21 -9.34 -0.05
N ALA A 77 16.50 -9.20 -0.32
CA ALA A 77 17.12 -7.91 -0.64
C ALA A 77 16.53 -7.26 -1.90
N GLN A 78 16.04 -8.03 -2.88
CA GLN A 78 15.33 -7.48 -4.04
C GLN A 78 14.01 -6.84 -3.66
N TYR A 79 13.21 -7.50 -2.81
CA TYR A 79 11.94 -6.94 -2.33
C TYR A 79 12.15 -5.71 -1.44
N VAL A 80 13.16 -5.73 -0.56
CA VAL A 80 13.51 -4.56 0.26
C VAL A 80 13.86 -3.35 -0.63
N ARG A 81 14.65 -3.56 -1.70
CA ARG A 81 14.96 -2.50 -2.67
C ARG A 81 13.72 -2.01 -3.42
N ALA A 82 12.83 -2.91 -3.83
CA ALA A 82 11.58 -2.54 -4.48
C ALA A 82 10.68 -1.71 -3.54
N PHE A 83 10.53 -2.15 -2.28
CA PHE A 83 9.78 -1.41 -1.26
C PHE A 83 10.36 -0.02 -1.02
N ALA A 84 11.68 0.11 -0.93
CA ALA A 84 12.35 1.41 -0.80
C ALA A 84 12.08 2.34 -2.00
N ALA A 85 12.03 1.81 -3.22
CA ALA A 85 11.69 2.58 -4.40
C ALA A 85 10.23 3.09 -4.37
N PHE A 86 9.27 2.26 -3.94
CA PHE A 86 7.89 2.72 -3.72
C PHE A 86 7.79 3.75 -2.60
N HIS A 87 8.54 3.57 -1.52
CA HIS A 87 8.59 4.53 -0.41
C HIS A 87 9.04 5.91 -0.89
N GLN A 88 10.01 5.99 -1.80
CA GLN A 88 10.47 7.27 -2.38
C GLN A 88 9.42 7.96 -3.25
N GLN A 89 8.47 7.21 -3.81
CA GLN A 89 7.38 7.74 -4.66
C GLN A 89 6.11 8.05 -3.86
N ALA A 90 6.02 7.58 -2.61
CA ALA A 90 4.83 7.71 -1.79
C ALA A 90 4.79 9.07 -1.07
N VAL A 91 3.57 9.57 -0.90
CA VAL A 91 3.27 10.67 0.01
C VAL A 91 2.78 10.11 1.34
N TYR A 92 3.00 10.87 2.41
CA TYR A 92 2.73 10.47 3.80
C TYR A 92 1.97 11.56 4.55
N GLY A 93 1.47 11.24 5.76
CA GLY A 93 0.85 12.20 6.65
C GLY A 93 -0.36 12.90 6.02
N ALA A 94 -0.37 14.23 6.02
CA ALA A 94 -1.50 15.03 5.55
C ALA A 94 -1.83 14.80 4.07
N GLU A 95 -0.83 14.58 3.22
CA GLU A 95 -1.04 14.35 1.78
C GLU A 95 -1.70 12.99 1.51
N ALA A 96 -1.24 11.94 2.19
CA ALA A 96 -1.87 10.62 2.17
C ALA A 96 -3.30 10.67 2.70
N ARG A 97 -3.53 11.38 3.82
CA ARG A 97 -4.86 11.60 4.40
C ARG A 97 -5.79 12.28 3.39
N ALA A 98 -5.32 13.30 2.68
CA ALA A 98 -6.10 14.01 1.67
C ALA A 98 -6.50 13.11 0.50
N LEU A 99 -5.62 12.19 0.06
CA LEU A 99 -5.93 11.21 -0.98
C LEU A 99 -7.06 10.27 -0.55
N ILE A 100 -7.02 9.77 0.69
CA ILE A 100 -8.04 8.87 1.25
C ILE A 100 -9.38 9.60 1.40
N VAL A 101 -9.39 10.82 1.93
CA VAL A 101 -10.62 11.63 2.05
C VAL A 101 -11.25 11.89 0.67
N ARG A 102 -10.44 12.25 -0.34
CA ARG A 102 -10.94 12.41 -1.71
C ARG A 102 -11.51 11.11 -2.32
N ALA A 103 -11.06 9.96 -1.86
CA ALA A 103 -11.63 8.68 -2.29
C ALA A 103 -12.99 8.43 -1.61
N ILE A 104 -13.12 8.77 -0.32
CA ILE A 104 -14.40 8.72 0.41
C ILE A 104 -15.43 9.66 -0.21
N ASP A 105 -15.06 10.92 -0.49
CA ASP A 105 -15.96 11.92 -1.09
C ASP A 105 -16.44 11.53 -2.50
N ALA A 106 -15.73 10.61 -3.15
CA ALA A 106 -16.09 10.12 -4.48
C ALA A 106 -17.04 8.92 -4.44
N LEU A 107 -17.32 8.36 -3.27
CA LEU A 107 -18.34 7.33 -3.09
C LEU A 107 -19.72 7.99 -3.24
N ARG A 108 -20.52 7.52 -4.20
CA ARG A 108 -21.88 8.00 -4.46
C ARG A 108 -22.90 7.01 -3.94
#